data_AF-A0A2C9LBZ7-F1
#
_entry.id   AF-A0A2C9LBZ7-F1
#
_cell.length_a   1.000
_cell.length_b   1.000
_cell.length_c   1.000
_cell.angle_alpha   90.00
_cell.angle_beta   90.00
_cell.angle_gamma   90.00
#
_symmetry.space_group_name_H-M   'P 1'
#
loop_
_entity.id
_entity.type
_entity.pdbx_description
1 polymer ?
#
loop_
_entity_poly.entity_id
_entity_poly.type
_entity_poly.pdbx_seq_one_letter_code
_entity_poly.pdbx_strand_id
1 'polypeptide(L)'
;MIDGFKSKFEDAQVNGRHLGVFLDDKQWQDLFKSCNLELIYKKANNIMSTIYLLRKMTPNIQRPILIAMEHTSMTWLNQLKSALQEIEQSAEGTKIWLVASDQRGVSGFMKSLKSEGDGRLVRYILVSNMRSGSPVPELTKDCEAMTNLMKKDLHSNVYRDGQWGTFSLLPYTPKNYRIQTNHAFLHKPASGTPQTIDWVDSSLLKDTHVTPLTTYCIGLENEEFEQNVKDGSKTQDVDVLGFDVSGRLEDGRRVMACVTSAAQTQLDISKGISLHIPDHWTFEEAATVPTSYSRAYYSLSLVTDLVKGDNVLVANAGHPIGQTWCNNWLSAVQGPSLKISWCHSSDQYRNFCFIQKCLSLISPSFQFGSTWRNLQRLHGKCEFMLFTRVKNSWHSLFH
;
A
#
# COMPACT_ATOMS: atom_id res chain seq x y z
N MET A 1 19.12 -22.47 36.94
CA MET A 1 19.15 -23.21 35.65
C MET A 1 20.50 -23.00 34.98
N ILE A 2 20.91 -21.75 34.73
CA ILE A 2 22.23 -21.40 34.20
C ILE A 2 23.37 -21.97 35.08
N ASP A 3 23.26 -21.92 36.40
CA ASP A 3 24.34 -22.41 37.29
C ASP A 3 24.50 -23.93 37.29
N GLY A 4 23.42 -24.68 37.06
CA GLY A 4 23.48 -26.15 36.89
C GLY A 4 24.00 -26.58 35.52
N PHE A 5 23.95 -25.69 34.52
CA PHE A 5 24.69 -25.86 33.28
C PHE A 5 26.17 -25.56 33.49
N LYS A 6 26.50 -24.41 34.12
CA LYS A 6 27.88 -24.00 34.39
C LYS A 6 28.70 -25.07 35.12
N SER A 7 28.15 -25.67 36.19
CA SER A 7 28.88 -26.69 36.96
C SER A 7 29.22 -27.95 36.15
N LYS A 8 28.44 -28.30 35.11
CA LYS A 8 28.75 -29.41 34.20
C LYS A 8 29.73 -29.04 33.08
N PHE A 9 29.92 -27.75 32.82
CA PHE A 9 30.85 -27.25 31.79
C PHE A 9 32.22 -26.84 32.36
N GLU A 10 32.34 -26.63 33.67
CA GLU A 10 33.60 -26.22 34.32
C GLU A 10 34.63 -27.37 34.42
N ASP A 11 34.20 -28.63 34.46
CA ASP A 11 35.10 -29.79 34.64
C ASP A 11 35.60 -30.45 33.33
N ALA A 12 35.11 -30.02 32.16
CA ALA A 12 35.47 -30.64 30.88
C ALA A 12 36.60 -29.88 30.16
N GLN A 13 37.86 -30.06 30.59
CA GLN A 13 39.01 -29.69 29.77
C GLN A 13 39.23 -30.73 28.66
N VAL A 14 38.79 -30.41 27.45
CA VAL A 14 39.23 -31.11 26.23
C VAL A 14 39.79 -30.06 25.27
N ASN A 15 41.07 -30.19 24.91
CA ASN A 15 41.78 -29.35 23.94
C ASN A 15 41.93 -27.85 24.29
N GLY A 16 42.20 -27.52 25.55
CA GLY A 16 42.85 -26.25 25.92
C GLY A 16 42.06 -24.95 25.59
N ARG A 17 40.75 -25.01 25.37
CA ARG A 17 39.88 -23.84 25.16
C ARG A 17 38.86 -23.72 26.29
N HIS A 18 38.93 -22.67 27.09
CA HIS A 18 37.78 -22.22 27.88
C HIS A 18 36.73 -21.69 26.88
N LEU A 19 35.56 -22.35 26.78
CA LEU A 19 34.49 -22.22 25.75
C LEU A 19 34.57 -23.19 24.54
N GLY A 20 35.12 -24.40 24.71
CA GLY A 20 35.22 -25.44 23.67
C GLY A 20 33.99 -26.34 23.43
N VAL A 21 32.76 -25.91 23.68
CA VAL A 21 31.60 -26.83 23.73
C VAL A 21 30.46 -26.42 22.77
N PHE A 22 30.65 -26.66 21.47
CA PHE A 22 29.50 -26.90 20.60
C PHE A 22 29.16 -28.39 20.74
N LEU A 23 28.22 -28.72 21.63
CA LEU A 23 27.63 -30.05 21.65
C LEU A 23 26.88 -30.29 20.34
N ASP A 24 26.91 -31.52 19.84
CA ASP A 24 26.00 -31.92 18.78
C ASP A 24 24.54 -31.98 19.29
N ASP A 25 23.59 -32.13 18.39
CA ASP A 25 22.16 -32.15 18.74
C ASP A 25 21.79 -33.26 19.74
N LYS A 26 22.45 -34.41 19.65
CA LYS A 26 22.17 -35.55 20.54
C LYS A 26 22.68 -35.25 21.94
N GLN A 27 23.90 -34.75 22.03
CA GLN A 27 24.52 -34.32 23.28
C GLN A 27 23.73 -33.20 23.97
N TRP A 28 23.20 -32.24 23.21
CA TRP A 28 22.28 -31.23 23.75
C TRP A 28 21.01 -31.85 24.33
N GLN A 29 20.37 -32.76 23.59
CA GLN A 29 19.15 -33.43 24.05
C GLN A 29 19.37 -34.29 25.30
N ASP A 30 20.50 -35.00 25.38
CA ASP A 30 20.86 -35.80 26.55
C ASP A 30 21.12 -34.91 27.77
N LEU A 31 21.76 -33.76 27.56
CA LEU A 31 21.95 -32.76 28.61
C LEU A 31 20.61 -32.19 29.09
N PHE A 32 19.69 -31.85 28.19
CA PHE A 32 18.35 -31.35 28.56
C PHE A 32 17.60 -32.37 29.43
N LYS A 33 17.61 -33.66 29.04
CA LYS A 33 17.02 -34.75 29.82
C LYS A 33 17.65 -34.85 31.21
N SER A 34 18.98 -34.74 31.32
CA SER A 34 19.69 -34.78 32.60
C SER A 34 19.31 -33.64 33.55
N CYS A 35 18.78 -32.53 33.01
CA CYS A 35 18.30 -31.37 33.74
C CYS A 35 16.78 -31.37 33.96
N ASN A 36 16.10 -32.48 33.66
CA ASN A 36 14.63 -32.61 33.73
C ASN A 36 13.90 -31.57 32.85
N LEU A 37 14.47 -31.29 31.68
CA LEU A 37 13.91 -30.40 30.66
C LEU A 37 13.46 -31.20 29.44
N GLU A 38 12.23 -30.98 29.00
CA GLU A 38 11.68 -31.58 27.79
C GLU A 38 11.86 -30.64 26.60
N LEU A 39 12.26 -31.21 25.45
CA LEU A 39 12.33 -30.50 24.19
C LEU A 39 10.92 -30.30 23.60
N ILE A 40 10.48 -29.05 23.52
CA ILE A 40 9.18 -28.66 22.99
C ILE A 40 9.26 -28.33 21.51
N TYR A 41 10.24 -27.53 21.11
CA TYR A 41 10.41 -27.07 19.74
C TYR A 41 11.89 -26.97 19.39
N LYS A 42 12.21 -27.34 18.16
CA LYS A 42 13.55 -27.23 17.59
C LYS A 42 13.44 -26.58 16.22
N LYS A 43 14.26 -25.57 15.98
CA LYS A 43 14.43 -24.97 14.64
C LYS A 43 15.91 -24.82 14.35
N ALA A 44 16.38 -25.54 13.34
CA ALA A 44 17.72 -25.38 12.80
C ALA A 44 17.64 -24.58 11.50
N ASN A 45 18.59 -23.66 11.28
CA ASN A 45 18.76 -23.03 9.98
C ASN A 45 19.63 -23.87 9.02
N ASN A 46 20.03 -25.08 9.44
CA ASN A 46 20.92 -26.00 8.74
C ASN A 46 22.28 -25.41 8.32
N ILE A 47 22.67 -24.28 8.93
CA ILE A 47 23.94 -23.59 8.67
C ILE A 47 24.77 -23.61 9.94
N MET A 48 24.41 -22.76 10.92
CA MET A 48 25.21 -22.59 12.15
C MET A 48 24.38 -22.29 13.40
N SER A 49 23.05 -22.17 13.28
CA SER A 49 22.20 -21.87 14.45
C SER A 49 21.06 -22.87 14.58
N THR A 50 20.89 -23.33 15.81
CA THR A 50 19.74 -24.13 16.23
C THR A 50 19.13 -23.49 17.46
N ILE A 51 17.83 -23.30 17.43
CA ILE A 51 17.03 -22.80 18.54
C ILE A 51 16.28 -23.98 19.15
N TYR A 52 16.42 -24.14 20.47
CA TYR A 52 15.68 -25.11 21.26
C TYR A 52 14.74 -24.37 22.21
N LEU A 53 13.47 -24.77 22.23
CA LEU A 53 12.52 -24.38 23.27
C LEU A 53 12.37 -25.54 24.23
N LEU A 54 12.70 -25.30 25.49
CA LEU A 54 12.70 -26.30 26.55
C LEU A 54 11.63 -25.96 27.58
N ARG A 55 11.02 -26.99 28.16
CA ARG A 55 10.07 -26.83 29.27
C ARG A 55 10.50 -27.72 30.43
N LYS A 56 10.46 -27.17 31.64
CA LYS A 56 10.67 -27.96 32.86
C LYS A 56 9.53 -28.96 33.03
N MET A 57 9.90 -30.21 33.23
CA MET A 57 8.96 -31.29 33.48
C MET A 57 8.27 -31.14 34.83
N THR A 58 6.95 -31.28 34.85
CA THR A 58 6.16 -31.38 36.08
C THR A 58 6.07 -32.84 36.51
N PRO A 59 6.43 -33.19 37.75
CA PRO A 59 6.48 -34.59 38.19
C PRO A 59 5.09 -35.20 38.44
N ASN A 60 4.05 -34.37 38.64
CA ASN A 60 2.70 -34.83 38.98
C ASN A 60 1.76 -34.72 37.78
N ILE A 61 1.83 -35.68 36.86
CA ILE A 61 0.94 -35.78 35.71
C ILE A 61 -0.27 -36.64 36.12
N GLN A 62 -1.42 -36.01 36.31
CA GLN A 62 -2.68 -36.72 36.58
C GLN A 62 -3.37 -37.15 35.29
N ARG A 63 -4.24 -38.16 35.40
CA ARG A 63 -4.97 -38.76 34.27
C ARG A 63 -5.81 -37.70 33.54
N PRO A 64 -5.83 -37.66 32.19
CA PRO A 64 -6.48 -36.59 31.46
C PRO A 64 -8.00 -36.82 31.42
N ILE A 65 -8.76 -35.73 31.49
CA ILE A 65 -10.18 -35.73 31.12
C ILE A 65 -10.25 -35.44 29.63
N LEU A 66 -10.58 -36.45 28.82
CA LEU A 66 -10.70 -36.33 27.37
C LEU A 66 -12.14 -36.06 26.98
N ILE A 67 -12.36 -34.99 26.23
CA ILE A 67 -13.67 -34.61 25.71
C ILE A 67 -13.56 -34.49 24.19
N ALA A 68 -14.27 -35.34 23.46
CA ALA A 68 -14.35 -35.25 22.01
C ALA A 68 -15.31 -34.12 21.61
N MET A 69 -14.86 -33.21 20.77
CA MET A 69 -15.69 -32.14 20.22
C MET A 69 -16.47 -32.67 19.02
N GLU A 70 -17.66 -33.19 19.30
CA GLU A 70 -18.57 -33.64 18.26
C GLU A 70 -19.28 -32.45 17.60
N HIS A 71 -19.35 -32.45 16.27
CA HIS A 71 -19.89 -31.33 15.48
C HIS A 71 -21.43 -31.25 15.52
N THR A 72 -22.11 -32.40 15.56
CA THR A 72 -23.57 -32.48 15.41
C THR A 72 -24.33 -32.14 16.68
N SER A 73 -23.69 -32.27 17.85
CA SER A 73 -24.31 -32.02 19.14
C SER A 73 -23.37 -31.22 20.03
N MET A 74 -23.87 -30.14 20.63
CA MET A 74 -23.13 -29.34 21.62
C MET A 74 -23.07 -30.03 23.00
N THR A 75 -23.19 -31.35 23.06
CA THR A 75 -23.13 -32.16 24.30
C THR A 75 -21.78 -32.04 24.99
N TRP A 76 -20.70 -31.95 24.21
CA TRP A 76 -19.33 -31.73 24.70
C TRP A 76 -19.20 -30.44 25.52
N LEU A 77 -20.01 -29.41 25.25
CA LEU A 77 -19.97 -28.15 26.00
C LEU A 77 -20.49 -28.33 27.42
N ASN A 78 -21.54 -29.14 27.59
CA ASN A 78 -22.06 -29.46 28.92
C ASN A 78 -21.06 -30.33 29.69
N GLN A 79 -20.43 -31.31 29.03
CA GLN A 79 -19.35 -32.11 29.61
C GLN A 79 -18.18 -31.24 30.06
N LEU A 80 -17.79 -30.24 29.25
CA LEU A 80 -16.74 -29.28 29.60
C LEU A 80 -17.11 -28.46 30.83
N LYS A 81 -18.35 -27.95 30.92
CA LYS A 81 -18.82 -27.18 32.09
C LYS A 81 -18.77 -28.00 33.37
N SER A 82 -19.28 -29.23 33.33
CA SER A 82 -19.23 -30.14 34.49
C SER A 82 -17.79 -30.47 34.89
N ALA A 83 -16.93 -30.77 33.93
CA ALA A 83 -15.52 -31.08 34.20
C ALA A 83 -14.76 -29.87 34.80
N LEU A 84 -15.06 -28.65 34.37
CA LEU A 84 -14.46 -27.44 34.95
C LEU A 84 -14.85 -27.27 36.43
N GLN A 85 -16.14 -27.44 36.76
CA GLN A 85 -16.64 -27.36 38.14
C GLN A 85 -16.02 -28.43 39.05
N GLU A 86 -15.87 -29.66 38.55
CA GLU A 86 -15.24 -30.76 39.31
C GLU A 86 -13.74 -30.49 39.58
N ILE A 87 -13.02 -29.90 38.63
CA ILE A 87 -11.58 -29.62 38.76
C ILE A 87 -11.34 -28.46 39.73
N GLU A 88 -12.21 -27.44 39.77
CA GLU A 88 -12.12 -26.36 40.77
C GLU A 88 -12.19 -26.89 42.21
N GLN A 89 -12.87 -28.02 42.41
CA GLN A 89 -13.06 -28.67 43.71
C GLN A 89 -12.02 -29.78 43.98
N SER A 90 -11.17 -30.12 43.01
CA SER A 90 -10.26 -31.27 43.05
C SER A 90 -8.78 -30.89 43.14
N ALA A 91 -7.94 -31.90 43.36
CA ALA A 91 -6.50 -31.77 43.57
C ALA A 91 -5.75 -31.08 42.39
N GLU A 92 -4.71 -30.35 42.77
CA GLU A 92 -3.82 -29.60 41.89
C GLU A 92 -3.13 -30.52 40.86
N GLY A 93 -3.44 -30.33 39.56
CA GLY A 93 -2.70 -30.99 38.47
C GLY A 93 -3.53 -31.56 37.32
N THR A 94 -4.83 -31.82 37.50
CA THR A 94 -5.69 -32.36 36.44
C THR A 94 -5.94 -31.34 35.33
N LYS A 95 -5.93 -31.81 34.07
CA LYS A 95 -6.17 -30.99 32.87
C LYS A 95 -7.27 -31.61 32.01
N ILE A 96 -8.07 -30.75 31.41
CA ILE A 96 -9.08 -31.11 30.41
C ILE A 96 -8.44 -31.03 29.03
N TRP A 97 -8.64 -32.07 28.22
CA TRP A 97 -8.12 -32.17 26.87
C TRP A 97 -9.29 -32.27 25.89
N LEU A 98 -9.54 -31.17 25.18
CA LEU A 98 -10.50 -31.13 24.10
C LEU A 98 -9.89 -31.74 22.84
N VAL A 99 -10.57 -32.71 22.22
CA VAL A 99 -10.12 -33.36 21.00
C VAL A 99 -11.04 -32.96 19.85
N ALA A 100 -10.51 -32.18 18.92
CA ALA A 100 -11.20 -31.76 17.69
C ALA A 100 -10.60 -32.49 16.47
N SER A 101 -11.47 -32.95 15.58
CA SER A 101 -11.09 -33.62 14.32
C SER A 101 -11.30 -32.73 13.08
N ASP A 102 -11.78 -31.50 13.25
CA ASP A 102 -12.04 -30.55 12.17
C ASP A 102 -11.27 -29.23 12.34
N GLN A 103 -11.02 -28.51 11.24
CA GLN A 103 -10.25 -27.27 11.28
C GLN A 103 -11.05 -26.05 11.77
N ARG A 104 -12.28 -26.23 12.26
CA ARG A 104 -13.22 -25.12 12.42
C ARG A 104 -13.40 -24.77 13.89
N GLY A 105 -12.81 -23.63 14.28
CA GLY A 105 -13.25 -22.89 15.47
C GLY A 105 -12.63 -23.30 16.80
N VAL A 106 -12.05 -24.49 16.98
CA VAL A 106 -11.44 -24.89 18.28
C VAL A 106 -10.37 -23.89 18.75
N SER A 107 -9.51 -23.39 17.84
CA SER A 107 -8.50 -22.39 18.18
C SER A 107 -9.11 -21.05 18.58
N GLY A 108 -10.26 -20.68 18.02
CA GLY A 108 -11.00 -19.47 18.38
C GLY A 108 -11.69 -19.62 19.73
N PHE A 109 -12.38 -20.75 19.92
CA PHE A 109 -13.02 -21.10 21.19
C PHE A 109 -12.04 -21.13 22.36
N MET A 110 -10.86 -21.75 22.16
CA MET A 110 -9.80 -21.79 23.17
C MET A 110 -9.25 -20.40 23.52
N LYS A 111 -9.27 -19.44 22.57
CA LYS A 111 -8.93 -18.04 22.88
C LYS A 111 -10.00 -17.40 23.77
N SER A 112 -11.28 -17.66 23.51
CA SER A 112 -12.37 -17.17 24.37
C SER A 112 -12.26 -17.73 25.80
N LEU A 113 -12.08 -19.04 25.96
CA LEU A 113 -11.87 -19.67 27.28
C LEU A 113 -10.66 -19.11 28.03
N LYS A 114 -9.60 -18.74 27.30
CA LYS A 114 -8.42 -18.13 27.92
C LYS A 114 -8.74 -16.75 28.50
N SER A 115 -9.58 -15.97 27.83
CA SER A 115 -10.04 -14.67 28.32
C SER A 115 -10.99 -14.78 29.51
N GLU A 116 -11.69 -15.91 29.66
CA GLU A 116 -12.64 -16.18 30.76
C GLU A 116 -11.95 -16.66 32.05
N GLY A 117 -10.64 -16.98 32.03
CA GLY A 117 -9.86 -17.42 33.20
C GLY A 117 -9.62 -18.93 33.26
N ASP A 118 -10.37 -19.73 32.49
CA ASP A 118 -10.31 -21.20 32.49
C ASP A 118 -9.22 -21.78 31.58
N GLY A 119 -8.60 -20.95 30.74
CA GLY A 119 -7.58 -21.39 29.78
C GLY A 119 -6.34 -22.07 30.39
N ARG A 120 -6.11 -21.94 31.71
CA ARG A 120 -5.03 -22.65 32.43
C ARG A 120 -5.32 -24.14 32.64
N LEU A 121 -6.59 -24.52 32.71
CA LEU A 121 -7.05 -25.90 32.99
C LEU A 121 -7.26 -26.71 31.72
N VAL A 122 -7.56 -26.02 30.61
CA VAL A 122 -7.91 -26.65 29.34
C VAL A 122 -6.72 -26.67 28.38
N ARG A 123 -6.57 -27.79 27.68
CA ARG A 123 -5.66 -28.06 26.55
C ARG A 123 -6.51 -28.50 25.37
N TYR A 124 -6.03 -28.30 24.16
CA TYR A 124 -6.69 -28.87 22.99
C TYR A 124 -5.73 -29.64 22.09
N ILE A 125 -6.31 -30.66 21.46
CA ILE A 125 -5.74 -31.46 20.40
C ILE A 125 -6.60 -31.22 19.16
N LEU A 126 -5.95 -30.84 18.08
CA LEU A 126 -6.59 -30.66 16.78
C LEU A 126 -5.96 -31.62 15.78
N VAL A 127 -6.71 -32.64 15.36
CA VAL A 127 -6.33 -33.53 14.27
C VAL A 127 -6.82 -32.94 12.96
N SER A 128 -5.89 -32.50 12.11
CA SER A 128 -6.14 -31.62 10.97
C SER A 128 -5.34 -32.08 9.74
N ASN A 129 -5.48 -33.35 9.36
CA ASN A 129 -4.83 -33.93 8.19
C ASN A 129 -5.33 -33.27 6.89
N MET A 130 -4.41 -32.95 5.99
CA MET A 130 -4.71 -32.37 4.67
C MET A 130 -4.54 -33.39 3.55
N ARG A 131 -3.72 -34.42 3.76
CA ARG A 131 -3.49 -35.49 2.78
C ARG A 131 -4.41 -36.67 3.06
N SER A 132 -5.04 -37.18 2.00
CA SER A 132 -5.81 -38.42 2.06
C SER A 132 -4.91 -39.58 2.47
N GLY A 133 -5.35 -40.39 3.44
CA GLY A 133 -4.59 -41.53 3.96
C GLY A 133 -3.52 -41.19 5.01
N SER A 134 -3.40 -39.93 5.43
CA SER A 134 -2.55 -39.56 6.56
C SER A 134 -2.95 -40.34 7.82
N PRO A 135 -1.98 -40.82 8.62
CA PRO A 135 -2.27 -41.52 9.87
C PRO A 135 -3.07 -40.63 10.83
N VAL A 136 -3.90 -41.25 11.67
CA VAL A 136 -4.61 -40.57 12.75
C VAL A 136 -4.00 -41.06 14.07
N PRO A 137 -3.56 -40.18 14.97
CA PRO A 137 -2.99 -40.61 16.23
C PRO A 137 -4.09 -41.25 17.07
N GLU A 138 -3.78 -42.36 17.73
CA GLU A 138 -4.66 -42.88 18.76
C GLU A 138 -4.63 -41.94 19.96
N LEU A 139 -5.80 -41.50 20.45
CA LEU A 139 -5.95 -40.53 21.53
C LEU A 139 -6.75 -41.13 22.70
N THR A 140 -6.32 -42.28 23.19
CA THR A 140 -6.85 -42.91 24.41
C THR A 140 -6.05 -42.47 25.63
N LYS A 141 -6.58 -42.68 26.85
CA LYS A 141 -5.94 -42.19 28.08
C LYS A 141 -4.56 -42.78 28.33
N ASP A 142 -4.29 -43.97 27.80
CA ASP A 142 -3.13 -44.78 28.14
C ASP A 142 -2.17 -44.98 26.94
N CYS A 143 -2.45 -44.35 25.78
CA CYS A 143 -1.59 -44.48 24.62
C CYS A 143 -0.31 -43.61 24.73
N GLU A 144 0.72 -44.00 23.97
CA GLU A 144 2.01 -43.29 23.97
C GLU A 144 1.87 -41.83 23.48
N ALA A 145 1.02 -41.61 22.46
CA ALA A 145 0.78 -40.27 21.93
C ALA A 145 0.22 -39.33 23.01
N MET A 146 -0.79 -39.78 23.77
CA MET A 146 -1.36 -39.01 24.87
C MET A 146 -0.35 -38.79 25.98
N THR A 147 0.39 -39.82 26.37
CA THR A 147 1.45 -39.72 27.38
C THR A 147 2.47 -38.64 27.02
N ASN A 148 2.90 -38.59 25.76
CA ASN A 148 3.84 -37.58 25.25
C ASN A 148 3.24 -36.16 25.24
N LEU A 149 1.95 -36.01 24.94
CA LEU A 149 1.25 -34.73 24.99
C LEU A 149 1.14 -34.20 26.41
N MET A 150 0.73 -35.07 27.34
CA MET A 150 0.62 -34.75 28.76
C MET A 150 1.96 -34.36 29.37
N LYS A 151 3.03 -35.05 28.97
CA LYS A 151 4.40 -34.74 29.37
C LYS A 151 4.80 -33.31 28.98
N LYS A 152 4.42 -32.87 27.78
CA LYS A 152 4.72 -31.52 27.28
C LYS A 152 3.76 -30.46 27.80
N ASP A 153 2.55 -30.84 28.18
CA ASP A 153 1.46 -30.00 28.74
C ASP A 153 1.17 -28.72 27.92
N LEU A 154 1.31 -28.77 26.60
CA LEU A 154 1.16 -27.58 25.75
C LEU A 154 -0.31 -27.22 25.59
N HIS A 155 -0.63 -25.93 25.66
CA HIS A 155 -1.98 -25.43 25.48
C HIS A 155 -2.60 -25.80 24.11
N SER A 156 -1.78 -25.80 23.05
CA SER A 156 -2.17 -26.10 21.67
C SER A 156 -1.35 -27.26 21.14
N ASN A 157 -2.03 -28.29 20.64
CA ASN A 157 -1.41 -29.47 20.04
C ASN A 157 -2.13 -29.77 18.73
N VAL A 158 -1.47 -29.49 17.61
CA VAL A 158 -2.03 -29.73 16.27
C VAL A 158 -1.32 -30.92 15.66
N TYR A 159 -2.07 -31.93 15.27
CA TYR A 159 -1.57 -33.04 14.47
C TYR A 159 -1.96 -32.83 13.01
N ARG A 160 -0.98 -32.80 12.11
CA ARG A 160 -1.19 -32.67 10.68
C ARG A 160 -0.22 -33.55 9.92
N ASP A 161 -0.77 -34.51 9.18
CA ASP A 161 -0.06 -35.36 8.22
C ASP A 161 1.18 -36.05 8.82
N GLY A 162 1.01 -36.67 9.99
CA GLY A 162 2.11 -37.39 10.66
C GLY A 162 2.88 -36.58 11.70
N GLN A 163 2.66 -35.26 11.79
CA GLN A 163 3.48 -34.36 12.59
C GLN A 163 2.69 -33.60 13.64
N TRP A 164 3.29 -33.44 14.82
CA TRP A 164 2.80 -32.60 15.90
C TRP A 164 3.37 -31.19 15.81
N GLY A 165 2.54 -30.17 16.05
CA GLY A 165 2.93 -28.77 16.03
C GLY A 165 1.86 -27.84 16.60
N THR A 166 1.89 -26.59 16.19
CA THR A 166 0.91 -25.55 16.57
C THR A 166 0.74 -24.57 15.40
N PHE A 167 -0.38 -23.84 15.38
CA PHE A 167 -0.53 -22.70 14.47
C PHE A 167 0.12 -21.46 15.06
N SER A 168 1.03 -20.86 14.32
CA SER A 168 1.70 -19.61 14.69
C SER A 168 1.38 -18.53 13.66
N LEU A 169 1.09 -17.32 14.13
CA LEU A 169 0.98 -16.15 13.28
C LEU A 169 2.38 -15.64 13.00
N LEU A 170 2.77 -15.64 11.73
CA LEU A 170 4.02 -15.01 11.31
C LEU A 170 3.70 -13.58 10.88
N PRO A 171 4.54 -12.59 11.25
CA PRO A 171 4.42 -11.25 10.73
C PRO A 171 4.42 -11.29 9.20
N TYR A 172 3.36 -10.76 8.59
CA TYR A 172 3.34 -10.54 7.16
C TYR A 172 4.06 -9.24 6.88
N THR A 173 5.26 -9.34 6.33
CA THR A 173 5.91 -8.19 5.69
C THR A 173 5.47 -8.20 4.24
N PRO A 174 4.59 -7.27 3.80
CA PRO A 174 4.29 -7.14 2.39
C PRO A 174 5.61 -6.92 1.68
N LYS A 175 6.03 -7.88 0.86
CA LYS A 175 7.15 -7.60 -0.02
C LYS A 175 6.58 -6.71 -1.11
N ASN A 176 7.18 -5.54 -1.29
CA ASN A 176 6.93 -4.72 -2.46
C ASN A 176 7.55 -5.45 -3.66
N TYR A 177 6.79 -6.40 -4.20
CA TYR A 177 7.20 -7.08 -5.42
C TYR A 177 7.02 -6.11 -6.56
N ARG A 178 8.12 -5.75 -7.21
CA ARG A 178 8.08 -5.05 -8.49
C ARG A 178 7.80 -6.07 -9.58
N ILE A 179 6.77 -5.82 -10.36
CA ILE A 179 6.43 -6.61 -11.55
C ILE A 179 6.71 -5.76 -12.79
N GLN A 180 7.15 -6.41 -13.86
CA GLN A 180 7.23 -5.75 -15.16
C GLN A 180 5.81 -5.68 -15.74
N THR A 181 5.34 -4.49 -16.06
CA THR A 181 4.01 -4.24 -16.63
C THR A 181 4.10 -3.15 -17.70
N ASN A 182 3.21 -3.23 -18.70
CA ASN A 182 3.02 -2.18 -19.70
C ASN A 182 1.96 -1.15 -19.25
N HIS A 183 1.22 -1.45 -18.18
CA HIS A 183 0.11 -0.65 -17.69
C HIS A 183 0.42 -0.22 -16.26
N ALA A 184 0.79 1.03 -16.07
CA ALA A 184 1.04 1.57 -14.74
C ALA A 184 0.64 3.05 -14.67
N PHE A 185 0.38 3.53 -13.45
CA PHE A 185 0.22 4.94 -13.15
C PHE A 185 1.07 5.33 -11.95
N LEU A 186 1.38 6.61 -11.86
CA LEU A 186 2.13 7.18 -10.75
C LEU A 186 1.15 7.55 -9.63
N HIS A 187 1.37 7.06 -8.42
CA HIS A 187 0.54 7.33 -7.25
C HIS A 187 1.28 8.27 -6.28
N LYS A 188 0.59 9.29 -5.73
CA LYS A 188 1.22 10.36 -4.92
C LYS A 188 1.27 10.15 -3.41
N PRO A 189 0.81 9.07 -2.79
CA PRO A 189 0.30 9.14 -1.40
C PRO A 189 -0.24 10.48 -0.82
N ALA A 190 -1.14 10.37 0.16
CA ALA A 190 -1.58 11.53 0.94
C ALA A 190 -0.40 12.21 1.68
N SER A 191 -0.45 13.54 1.74
CA SER A 191 0.55 14.37 2.44
C SER A 191 0.69 13.93 3.91
N GLY A 192 1.93 13.79 4.38
CA GLY A 192 2.24 13.33 5.74
C GLY A 192 2.37 11.80 5.90
N THR A 193 2.19 11.01 4.84
CA THR A 193 2.56 9.59 4.84
C THR A 193 4.07 9.42 4.59
N PRO A 194 4.72 8.38 5.14
CA PRO A 194 6.14 8.10 4.89
C PRO A 194 6.39 7.49 3.50
N GLN A 195 5.35 7.27 2.70
CA GLN A 195 5.48 6.69 1.36
C GLN A 195 5.84 7.76 0.34
N THR A 196 6.79 7.44 -0.52
CA THR A 196 7.17 8.27 -1.67
C THR A 196 6.25 7.98 -2.84
N ILE A 197 6.21 8.91 -3.80
CA ILE A 197 5.61 8.69 -5.12
C ILE A 197 6.19 7.40 -5.74
N ASP A 198 5.33 6.48 -6.18
CA ASP A 198 5.75 5.21 -6.81
C ASP A 198 4.77 4.76 -7.90
N TRP A 199 5.24 3.87 -8.78
CA TRP A 199 4.45 3.27 -9.85
C TRP A 199 3.55 2.15 -9.32
N VAL A 200 2.28 2.18 -9.70
CA VAL A 200 1.27 1.18 -9.36
C VAL A 200 0.76 0.53 -10.65
N ASP A 201 0.69 -0.81 -10.65
CA ASP A 201 0.17 -1.58 -11.79
C ASP A 201 -1.32 -1.31 -12.00
N SER A 202 -1.70 -0.98 -13.24
CA SER A 202 -3.08 -0.75 -13.67
C SER A 202 -3.62 -1.84 -14.59
N SER A 203 -2.92 -2.97 -14.70
CA SER A 203 -3.33 -4.10 -15.56
C SER A 203 -4.78 -4.57 -15.33
N LEU A 204 -5.29 -4.44 -14.10
CA LEU A 204 -6.64 -4.83 -13.68
C LEU A 204 -7.72 -3.75 -13.91
N LEU A 205 -7.34 -2.51 -14.24
CA LEU A 205 -8.25 -1.38 -14.42
C LEU A 205 -8.72 -1.18 -15.88
N LYS A 206 -8.52 -2.20 -16.73
CA LYS A 206 -8.88 -2.12 -18.16
C LYS A 206 -10.40 -2.03 -18.33
N ASP A 207 -10.89 -0.85 -18.69
CA ASP A 207 -12.21 -0.69 -19.27
C ASP A 207 -12.11 -0.80 -20.80
N THR A 208 -12.95 -1.62 -21.42
CA THR A 208 -12.65 -2.34 -22.68
C THR A 208 -13.11 -1.65 -23.96
N HIS A 209 -13.40 -0.34 -23.93
CA HIS A 209 -14.14 0.31 -25.03
C HIS A 209 -13.51 1.57 -25.64
N VAL A 210 -12.28 1.93 -25.28
CA VAL A 210 -11.63 3.12 -25.85
C VAL A 210 -10.22 2.84 -26.32
N THR A 211 -9.88 3.34 -27.52
CA THR A 211 -8.50 3.34 -28.06
C THR A 211 -7.60 4.17 -27.14
N PRO A 212 -6.66 3.55 -26.40
CA PRO A 212 -5.85 4.26 -25.44
C PRO A 212 -4.76 5.08 -26.14
N LEU A 213 -4.45 6.24 -25.59
CA LEU A 213 -3.23 6.98 -25.92
C LEU A 213 -2.06 6.32 -25.18
N THR A 214 -1.02 5.92 -25.90
CA THR A 214 0.26 5.52 -25.29
C THR A 214 1.04 6.78 -24.93
N THR A 215 1.38 6.94 -23.65
CA THR A 215 2.05 8.13 -23.11
C THR A 215 3.53 8.14 -23.43
N TYR A 216 4.03 9.27 -23.92
CA TYR A 216 5.45 9.52 -24.16
C TYR A 216 5.99 10.60 -23.22
N CYS A 217 5.27 11.70 -23.08
CA CYS A 217 5.63 12.79 -22.17
C CYS A 217 4.43 13.23 -21.35
N ILE A 218 4.68 13.63 -20.10
CA ILE A 218 3.68 14.12 -19.16
C ILE A 218 4.09 15.53 -18.74
N GLY A 219 3.20 16.49 -18.91
CA GLY A 219 3.31 17.83 -18.33
C GLY A 219 2.85 17.80 -16.88
N LEU A 220 3.80 17.99 -15.95
CA LEU A 220 3.51 18.08 -14.53
C LEU A 220 3.21 19.53 -14.16
N GLU A 221 1.93 19.84 -13.92
CA GLU A 221 1.54 21.04 -13.19
C GLU A 221 1.29 20.63 -11.72
N ASN A 222 2.07 21.19 -10.80
CA ASN A 222 1.87 21.03 -9.36
C ASN A 222 0.78 22.02 -8.90
N GLU A 223 -0.45 21.81 -9.35
CA GLU A 223 -1.59 22.43 -8.69
C GLU A 223 -2.20 21.38 -7.75
N GLU A 224 -2.19 21.68 -6.45
CA GLU A 224 -2.96 20.91 -5.47
C GLU A 224 -4.43 21.12 -5.79
N PHE A 225 -5.00 20.19 -6.54
CA PHE A 225 -6.41 20.22 -6.85
C PHE A 225 -7.15 19.61 -5.67
N GLU A 226 -7.53 20.46 -4.71
CA GLU A 226 -8.53 20.08 -3.72
C GLU A 226 -9.85 19.82 -4.47
N GLN A 227 -10.13 18.55 -4.77
CA GLN A 227 -11.46 18.18 -5.21
C GLN A 227 -12.41 18.43 -4.04
N ASN A 228 -13.09 19.59 -4.06
CA ASN A 228 -14.27 19.83 -3.23
C ASN A 228 -15.37 18.86 -3.68
N VAL A 229 -15.37 17.65 -3.10
CA VAL A 229 -16.39 16.62 -3.30
C VAL A 229 -17.67 17.09 -2.60
N LYS A 230 -18.56 17.73 -3.35
CA LYS A 230 -19.89 18.17 -2.85
C LYS A 230 -20.93 17.05 -2.74
N ASP A 231 -20.63 15.84 -3.20
CA ASP A 231 -21.54 14.70 -3.08
C ASP A 231 -20.83 13.56 -2.35
N GLY A 232 -21.38 13.15 -1.20
CA GLY A 232 -20.79 12.23 -0.20
C GLY A 232 -20.40 10.82 -0.65
N SER A 233 -20.17 10.57 -1.95
CA SER A 233 -19.42 9.42 -2.42
C SER A 233 -17.92 9.71 -2.27
N LYS A 234 -17.30 9.15 -1.24
CA LYS A 234 -15.84 8.96 -1.21
C LYS A 234 -15.48 7.98 -2.32
N THR A 235 -15.31 8.48 -3.55
CA THR A 235 -14.50 7.76 -4.53
C THR A 235 -13.07 7.81 -4.02
N GLN A 236 -12.34 6.70 -4.10
CA GLN A 236 -10.93 6.64 -3.69
C GLN A 236 -10.21 7.89 -4.18
N ASP A 237 -9.47 8.55 -3.29
CA ASP A 237 -8.57 9.65 -3.61
C ASP A 237 -7.55 9.11 -4.64
N VAL A 238 -7.91 9.15 -5.93
CA VAL A 238 -6.95 8.91 -6.99
C VAL A 238 -6.17 10.21 -7.06
N ASP A 239 -5.05 10.25 -6.35
CA ASP A 239 -4.08 11.33 -6.45
C ASP A 239 -3.80 11.62 -7.92
N VAL A 240 -4.36 12.74 -8.40
CA VAL A 240 -4.20 13.18 -9.77
C VAL A 240 -2.80 13.75 -9.91
N LEU A 241 -1.95 13.05 -10.67
CA LEU A 241 -0.62 13.54 -11.05
C LEU A 241 -0.62 13.89 -12.54
N GLY A 242 -0.33 15.17 -12.83
CA GLY A 242 -0.26 15.73 -14.18
C GLY A 242 -1.62 15.89 -14.86
N PHE A 243 -1.72 16.92 -15.67
CA PHE A 243 -2.90 17.20 -16.51
C PHE A 243 -2.58 17.08 -18.00
N ASP A 244 -1.35 17.40 -18.39
CA ASP A 244 -0.96 17.40 -19.80
C ASP A 244 -0.22 16.12 -20.16
N VAL A 245 -0.53 15.60 -21.35
CA VAL A 245 0.10 14.41 -21.89
C VAL A 245 0.31 14.57 -23.39
N SER A 246 1.39 14.00 -23.89
CA SER A 246 1.60 13.79 -25.32
C SER A 246 1.97 12.34 -25.59
N GLY A 247 1.52 11.85 -26.73
CA GLY A 247 1.66 10.44 -27.03
C GLY A 247 1.13 10.04 -28.40
N ARG A 248 0.95 8.73 -28.56
CA ARG A 248 0.53 8.13 -29.83
C ARG A 248 -0.69 7.24 -29.64
N LEU A 249 -1.68 7.41 -30.51
CA LEU A 249 -2.83 6.51 -30.60
C LEU A 249 -2.42 5.21 -31.31
N GLU A 250 -3.23 4.16 -31.19
CA GLU A 250 -2.98 2.88 -31.88
C GLU A 250 -2.88 3.04 -33.41
N ASP A 251 -3.63 3.97 -34.00
CA ASP A 251 -3.58 4.28 -35.44
C ASP A 251 -2.32 5.08 -35.85
N GLY A 252 -1.40 5.33 -34.93
CA GLY A 252 -0.14 6.01 -35.18
C GLY A 252 -0.22 7.54 -35.10
N ARG A 253 -1.41 8.14 -34.98
CA ARG A 253 -1.56 9.59 -34.87
C ARG A 253 -0.92 10.12 -33.61
N ARG A 254 -0.23 11.25 -33.75
CA ARG A 254 0.42 11.98 -32.65
C ARG A 254 -0.58 12.94 -32.04
N VAL A 255 -0.78 12.84 -30.73
CA VAL A 255 -1.81 13.59 -30.00
C VAL A 255 -1.24 14.16 -28.71
N MET A 256 -1.59 15.40 -28.41
CA MET A 256 -1.42 16.03 -27.11
C MET A 256 -2.81 16.25 -26.49
N ALA A 257 -2.93 16.07 -25.18
CA ALA A 257 -4.19 16.18 -24.48
C ALA A 257 -4.07 16.75 -23.07
N CYS A 258 -5.13 17.43 -22.63
CA CYS A 258 -5.37 17.79 -21.24
C CYS A 258 -6.41 16.79 -20.68
N VAL A 259 -6.03 16.06 -19.62
CA VAL A 259 -6.81 15.01 -18.97
C VAL A 259 -6.78 15.18 -17.46
N THR A 260 -7.64 14.45 -16.75
CA THR A 260 -7.74 14.54 -15.29
C THR A 260 -6.70 13.69 -14.54
N SER A 261 -5.87 12.90 -15.22
CA SER A 261 -4.77 12.12 -14.63
C SER A 261 -3.83 11.69 -15.74
N ALA A 262 -2.77 12.46 -15.98
CA ALA A 262 -1.86 12.25 -17.09
C ALA A 262 -0.73 11.27 -16.80
N ALA A 263 -0.35 11.11 -15.52
CA ALA A 263 0.79 10.27 -15.11
C ALA A 263 0.50 8.77 -15.17
N GLN A 264 0.22 8.27 -16.38
CA GLN A 264 -0.10 6.87 -16.69
C GLN A 264 0.60 6.45 -17.98
N THR A 265 0.95 5.18 -18.12
CA THR A 265 1.59 4.66 -19.36
C THR A 265 0.62 4.58 -20.54
N GLN A 266 -0.66 4.38 -20.24
CA GLN A 266 -1.74 4.41 -21.20
C GLN A 266 -2.96 5.06 -20.58
N LEU A 267 -3.69 5.86 -21.35
CA LEU A 267 -4.85 6.57 -20.86
C LEU A 267 -5.97 6.69 -21.90
N ASP A 268 -7.19 6.84 -21.39
CA ASP A 268 -8.34 7.22 -22.18
C ASP A 268 -8.42 8.75 -22.29
N ILE A 269 -8.35 9.27 -23.51
CA ILE A 269 -8.45 10.71 -23.81
C ILE A 269 -9.84 11.17 -24.25
N SER A 270 -10.85 10.28 -24.28
CA SER A 270 -12.22 10.57 -24.73
C SER A 270 -12.90 11.67 -23.91
N LYS A 271 -12.57 11.75 -22.62
CA LYS A 271 -13.09 12.74 -21.68
C LYS A 271 -12.23 14.01 -21.60
N GLY A 272 -11.07 14.03 -22.26
CA GLY A 272 -10.13 15.15 -22.27
C GLY A 272 -10.34 16.13 -23.41
N ILE A 273 -9.47 17.16 -23.45
CA ILE A 273 -9.29 18.04 -24.60
C ILE A 273 -8.07 17.51 -25.34
N SER A 274 -8.21 17.10 -26.60
CA SER A 274 -7.11 16.55 -27.40
C SER A 274 -6.91 17.31 -28.71
N LEU A 275 -5.65 17.39 -29.13
CA LEU A 275 -5.21 18.09 -30.33
C LEU A 275 -4.17 17.24 -31.06
N HIS A 276 -4.15 17.34 -32.39
CA HIS A 276 -3.08 16.75 -33.19
C HIS A 276 -1.76 17.51 -32.98
N ILE A 277 -0.67 16.76 -32.84
CA ILE A 277 0.67 17.34 -32.72
C ILE A 277 1.20 17.65 -34.13
N PRO A 278 1.61 18.90 -34.41
CA PRO A 278 2.26 19.24 -35.68
C PRO A 278 3.51 18.39 -35.96
N ASP A 279 3.77 18.09 -37.23
CA ASP A 279 4.87 17.20 -37.62
C ASP A 279 6.25 17.67 -37.13
N HIS A 280 6.45 19.00 -37.05
CA HIS A 280 7.70 19.62 -36.64
C HIS A 280 7.87 19.76 -35.11
N TRP A 281 6.84 19.48 -34.31
CA TRP A 281 6.96 19.48 -32.85
C TRP A 281 7.41 18.13 -32.34
N THR A 282 8.17 18.12 -31.26
CA THR A 282 8.48 16.94 -30.46
C THR A 282 7.32 16.60 -29.51
N PHE A 283 7.34 15.41 -28.91
CA PHE A 283 6.38 15.06 -27.85
C PHE A 283 6.59 15.91 -26.59
N GLU A 284 7.84 16.27 -26.28
CA GLU A 284 8.17 17.11 -25.14
C GLU A 284 7.56 18.51 -25.29
N GLU A 285 7.79 19.18 -26.42
CA GLU A 285 7.17 20.48 -26.72
C GLU A 285 5.64 20.40 -26.71
N ALA A 286 5.07 19.32 -27.26
CA ALA A 286 3.63 19.14 -27.28
C ALA A 286 3.01 18.94 -25.89
N ALA A 287 3.75 18.38 -24.93
CA ALA A 287 3.26 18.16 -23.58
C ALA A 287 3.19 19.45 -22.73
N THR A 288 3.75 20.57 -23.19
CA THR A 288 3.71 21.85 -22.47
C THR A 288 2.54 22.75 -22.87
N VAL A 289 1.68 22.28 -23.78
CA VAL A 289 0.69 23.11 -24.48
C VAL A 289 -0.73 23.00 -23.93
N PRO A 290 -1.32 21.80 -23.75
CA PRO A 290 -2.77 21.66 -23.65
C PRO A 290 -3.41 22.47 -22.51
N THR A 291 -2.93 22.38 -21.27
CA THR A 291 -3.52 23.08 -20.13
C THR A 291 -3.27 24.58 -20.21
N SER A 292 -2.01 24.99 -20.39
CA SER A 292 -1.62 26.40 -20.40
C SER A 292 -2.30 27.20 -21.51
N TYR A 293 -2.27 26.71 -22.76
CA TYR A 293 -2.93 27.40 -23.87
C TYR A 293 -4.45 27.36 -23.78
N SER A 294 -5.04 26.26 -23.32
CA SER A 294 -6.50 26.18 -23.14
C SER A 294 -6.97 27.19 -22.08
N ARG A 295 -6.26 27.31 -20.94
CA ARG A 295 -6.56 28.27 -19.89
C ARG A 295 -6.38 29.72 -20.37
N ALA A 296 -5.30 30.01 -21.09
CA ALA A 296 -5.05 31.34 -21.64
C ALA A 296 -6.09 31.75 -22.69
N TYR A 297 -6.45 30.84 -23.61
CA TYR A 297 -7.47 31.11 -24.62
C TYR A 297 -8.85 31.27 -24.00
N TYR A 298 -9.19 30.40 -23.04
CA TYR A 298 -10.44 30.45 -22.29
C TYR A 298 -10.61 31.80 -21.58
N SER A 299 -9.59 32.25 -20.85
CA SER A 299 -9.66 33.54 -20.15
C SER A 299 -9.79 34.71 -21.11
N LEU A 300 -8.95 34.77 -22.15
CA LEU A 300 -8.95 35.87 -23.13
C LEU A 300 -10.23 35.96 -23.94
N SER A 301 -10.74 34.83 -24.44
CA SER A 301 -11.76 34.83 -25.49
C SER A 301 -13.18 34.66 -24.96
N LEU A 302 -13.35 34.12 -23.74
CA LEU A 302 -14.67 33.79 -23.20
C LEU A 302 -14.99 34.44 -21.86
N VAL A 303 -13.97 34.72 -21.05
CA VAL A 303 -14.17 35.28 -19.71
C VAL A 303 -14.04 36.80 -19.74
N THR A 304 -13.17 37.33 -20.59
CA THR A 304 -12.87 38.76 -20.63
C THR A 304 -13.38 39.45 -21.88
N ASP A 305 -13.93 40.65 -21.73
CA ASP A 305 -14.31 41.54 -22.83
C ASP A 305 -13.18 42.53 -23.17
N LEU A 306 -11.94 42.06 -23.23
CA LEU A 306 -10.78 42.92 -23.47
C LEU A 306 -10.79 43.46 -24.90
N VAL A 307 -10.59 44.77 -25.04
CA VAL A 307 -10.50 45.45 -26.33
C VAL A 307 -9.12 46.05 -26.56
N LYS A 308 -8.77 46.28 -27.83
CA LYS A 308 -7.52 46.96 -28.20
C LYS A 308 -7.40 48.30 -27.46
N GLY A 309 -6.30 48.47 -26.72
CA GLY A 309 -6.01 49.67 -25.92
C GLY A 309 -6.31 49.56 -24.43
N ASP A 310 -6.92 48.47 -23.95
CA ASP A 310 -7.01 48.19 -22.52
C ASP A 310 -5.62 47.91 -21.92
N ASN A 311 -5.42 48.31 -20.65
CA ASN A 311 -4.22 47.95 -19.88
C ASN A 311 -4.49 46.68 -19.08
N VAL A 312 -3.61 45.68 -19.20
CA VAL A 312 -3.75 44.40 -18.49
C VAL A 312 -2.51 44.13 -17.65
N LEU A 313 -2.75 43.76 -16.39
CA LEU A 313 -1.73 43.25 -15.48
C LEU A 313 -1.70 41.71 -15.60
N VAL A 314 -0.56 41.14 -15.98
CA VAL A 314 -0.36 39.69 -15.98
C VAL A 314 0.50 39.36 -14.77
N ALA A 315 -0.16 38.86 -13.70
CA ALA A 315 0.55 38.37 -12.53
C ALA A 315 1.32 37.09 -12.88
N ASN A 316 2.53 36.94 -12.31
CA ASN A 316 3.38 35.76 -12.49
C ASN A 316 3.59 35.34 -13.96
N ALA A 317 3.96 36.30 -14.84
CA ALA A 317 4.14 36.06 -16.28
C ALA A 317 5.20 34.98 -16.62
N GLY A 318 6.05 34.59 -15.65
CA GLY A 318 6.98 33.46 -15.80
C GLY A 318 6.31 32.09 -15.69
N HIS A 319 5.09 32.01 -15.13
CA HIS A 319 4.30 30.78 -15.09
C HIS A 319 3.87 30.36 -16.52
N PRO A 320 3.79 29.06 -16.85
CA PRO A 320 3.36 28.58 -18.17
C PRO A 320 2.09 29.25 -18.70
N ILE A 321 1.07 29.40 -17.85
CA ILE A 321 -0.18 30.10 -18.23
C ILE A 321 0.07 31.59 -18.53
N GLY A 322 0.93 32.27 -17.77
CA GLY A 322 1.26 33.68 -17.99
C GLY A 322 2.04 33.93 -19.29
N GLN A 323 2.97 33.03 -19.63
CA GLN A 323 3.71 33.06 -20.90
C GLN A 323 2.77 32.85 -22.08
N THR A 324 1.90 31.84 -22.01
CA THR A 324 0.94 31.52 -23.08
C THR A 324 -0.12 32.60 -23.26
N TRP A 325 -0.56 33.24 -22.19
CA TRP A 325 -1.45 34.41 -22.25
C TRP A 325 -0.80 35.56 -23.03
N CYS A 326 0.45 35.91 -22.71
CA CYS A 326 1.20 36.93 -23.45
C CYS A 326 1.33 36.56 -24.95
N ASN A 327 1.68 35.31 -25.25
CA ASN A 327 1.87 34.83 -26.63
C ASN A 327 0.56 34.82 -27.46
N ASN A 328 -0.54 34.36 -26.87
CA ASN A 328 -1.85 34.34 -27.53
C ASN A 328 -2.36 35.75 -27.83
N TRP A 329 -2.19 36.70 -26.91
CA TRP A 329 -2.60 38.08 -27.17
C TRP A 329 -1.78 38.74 -28.29
N LEU A 330 -0.45 38.54 -28.29
CA LEU A 330 0.44 39.07 -29.32
C LEU A 330 0.11 38.53 -30.73
N SER A 331 -0.39 37.31 -30.83
CA SER A 331 -0.80 36.69 -32.10
C SER A 331 -2.23 37.04 -32.53
N ALA A 332 -3.17 37.13 -31.59
CA ALA A 332 -4.58 37.43 -31.87
C ALA A 332 -4.86 38.92 -32.15
N VAL A 333 -4.08 39.83 -31.56
CA VAL A 333 -4.28 41.28 -31.69
C VAL A 333 -3.09 41.90 -32.43
N GLN A 334 -3.16 41.94 -33.75
CA GLN A 334 -2.26 42.79 -34.54
C GLN A 334 -2.54 44.28 -34.24
N GLY A 335 -1.89 44.83 -33.22
CA GLY A 335 -1.91 46.28 -32.96
C GLY A 335 -1.27 46.70 -31.63
N PRO A 336 -0.53 47.83 -31.60
CA PRO A 336 0.26 48.23 -30.44
C PRO A 336 -0.62 48.92 -29.41
N SER A 337 -0.54 48.48 -28.15
CA SER A 337 -0.45 49.31 -26.92
C SER A 337 -0.87 48.56 -25.65
N LEU A 338 -0.51 47.27 -25.50
CA LEU A 338 -0.61 46.63 -24.18
C LEU A 338 0.56 47.10 -23.30
N LYS A 339 0.28 47.87 -22.24
CA LYS A 339 1.25 48.05 -21.14
C LYS A 339 1.14 46.83 -20.22
N ILE A 340 1.95 45.82 -20.49
CA ILE A 340 2.05 44.66 -19.60
C ILE A 340 2.92 45.06 -18.41
N SER A 341 2.31 45.10 -17.24
CA SER A 341 3.05 45.03 -15.98
C SER A 341 3.12 43.56 -15.58
N TRP A 342 4.30 43.08 -15.19
CA TRP A 342 4.47 41.73 -14.66
C TRP A 342 5.23 41.78 -13.34
N CYS A 343 4.83 40.91 -12.41
CA CYS A 343 5.51 40.72 -11.14
C CYS A 343 6.16 39.33 -11.13
N HIS A 344 7.44 39.26 -10.74
CA HIS A 344 8.14 38.00 -10.52
C HIS A 344 8.96 38.08 -9.23
N SER A 345 9.02 36.96 -8.52
CA SER A 345 9.83 36.77 -7.31
C SER A 345 11.36 36.69 -7.52
N SER A 346 11.88 36.62 -8.76
CA SER A 346 13.33 36.50 -8.98
C SER A 346 13.83 37.20 -10.26
N ASP A 347 15.07 37.66 -10.22
CA ASP A 347 15.71 38.43 -11.31
C ASP A 347 16.04 37.59 -12.56
N GLN A 348 16.20 36.26 -12.44
CA GLN A 348 16.54 35.38 -13.57
C GLN A 348 15.45 35.35 -14.65
N TYR A 349 14.18 35.46 -14.26
CA TYR A 349 13.05 35.43 -15.20
C TYR A 349 12.86 36.74 -15.97
N ARG A 350 13.42 37.86 -15.50
CA ARG A 350 13.40 39.12 -16.24
C ARG A 350 14.14 39.01 -17.58
N ASN A 351 15.19 38.18 -17.65
CA ASN A 351 16.00 37.99 -18.86
C ASN A 351 15.38 36.99 -19.84
N PHE A 352 14.68 35.96 -19.36
CA PHE A 352 14.06 34.92 -20.21
C PHE A 352 12.92 35.47 -21.07
N CYS A 353 12.06 36.32 -20.49
CA CYS A 353 10.97 36.97 -21.23
C CYS A 353 11.44 38.02 -22.25
N PHE A 354 12.65 38.58 -22.07
CA PHE A 354 13.21 39.54 -23.02
C PHE A 354 13.62 38.87 -24.35
N ILE A 355 14.02 37.59 -24.30
CA ILE A 355 14.43 36.79 -25.46
C ILE A 355 13.20 36.33 -26.26
N GLN A 356 12.07 36.04 -25.60
CA GLN A 356 10.84 35.58 -26.26
C GLN A 356 10.10 36.68 -27.05
N LYS A 357 10.48 37.95 -26.85
CA LYS A 357 10.04 39.11 -27.65
C LYS A 357 10.42 39.00 -29.14
N CYS A 358 11.23 38.01 -29.51
CA CYS A 358 11.73 37.78 -30.87
C CYS A 358 11.13 36.57 -31.60
N LEU A 359 10.17 35.81 -31.05
CA LEU A 359 9.65 34.61 -31.71
C LEU A 359 8.16 34.72 -32.06
N SER A 360 7.90 35.07 -33.33
CA SER A 360 6.60 34.92 -33.99
C SER A 360 6.42 33.48 -34.48
N LEU A 361 5.86 32.59 -33.67
CA LEU A 361 5.62 31.20 -34.07
C LEU A 361 4.30 30.66 -33.52
N ILE A 362 3.17 31.25 -33.91
CA ILE A 362 1.87 30.57 -33.86
C ILE A 362 1.08 30.99 -35.11
N SER A 363 0.79 30.01 -35.97
CA SER A 363 -0.07 30.20 -37.14
C SER A 363 -1.53 30.44 -36.69
N PRO A 364 -2.28 31.37 -37.31
CA PRO A 364 -3.71 31.60 -37.03
C PRO A 364 -4.64 30.39 -37.31
N SER A 365 -4.10 29.29 -37.82
CA SER A 365 -4.86 28.12 -38.29
C SER A 365 -5.16 27.07 -37.20
N PHE A 366 -4.89 27.34 -35.92
CA PHE A 366 -5.22 26.43 -34.82
C PHE A 366 -6.74 26.48 -34.53
N GLN A 367 -7.48 25.49 -35.03
CA GLN A 367 -8.91 25.33 -34.73
C GLN A 367 -9.11 24.21 -33.71
N PHE A 368 -9.59 24.59 -32.51
CA PHE A 368 -10.11 23.63 -31.54
C PHE A 368 -11.43 23.06 -32.08
N GLY A 369 -11.45 21.76 -32.39
CA GLY A 369 -12.63 21.08 -32.93
C GLY A 369 -13.76 20.85 -31.91
N SER A 370 -14.58 19.83 -32.15
CA SER A 370 -15.81 19.48 -31.41
C SER A 370 -15.65 19.12 -29.92
N THR A 371 -14.44 19.19 -29.37
CA THR A 371 -14.03 18.84 -27.99
C THR A 371 -14.42 19.89 -26.93
N TRP A 372 -15.03 21.01 -27.33
CA TRP A 372 -15.34 22.16 -26.47
C TRP A 372 -16.30 21.89 -25.31
N ARG A 373 -17.23 20.94 -25.45
CA ARG A 373 -18.22 20.61 -24.39
C ARG A 373 -17.58 20.06 -23.10
N ASN A 374 -16.35 19.57 -23.16
CA ASN A 374 -15.65 19.02 -22.00
C ASN A 374 -15.02 20.11 -21.11
N LEU A 375 -14.68 21.30 -21.65
CA LEU A 375 -14.11 22.43 -20.90
C LEU A 375 -15.07 22.97 -19.82
N GLN A 376 -16.37 23.03 -20.13
CA GLN A 376 -17.39 23.49 -19.19
C GLN A 376 -17.55 22.57 -17.96
N ARG A 377 -17.18 21.28 -18.06
CA ARG A 377 -17.21 20.35 -16.91
C ARG A 377 -16.06 20.56 -15.94
N LEU A 378 -14.94 21.14 -16.41
CA LEU A 378 -13.79 21.52 -15.58
C LEU A 378 -13.95 22.91 -14.93
N HIS A 379 -14.92 23.69 -15.40
CA HIS A 379 -15.20 25.08 -15.01
C HIS A 379 -15.54 25.29 -13.53
N GLY A 380 -16.10 24.29 -12.85
CA GLY A 380 -16.56 24.42 -11.46
C GLY A 380 -15.45 24.39 -10.40
N LYS A 381 -14.18 24.30 -10.80
CA LYS A 381 -13.10 23.84 -9.91
C LYS A 381 -11.74 24.56 -10.05
N CYS A 382 -11.67 25.71 -10.72
CA CYS A 382 -10.41 26.47 -10.87
C CYS A 382 -10.46 27.77 -10.06
N GLU A 383 -9.44 28.01 -9.22
CA GLU A 383 -9.18 29.36 -8.69
C GLU A 383 -8.72 30.27 -9.84
N PHE A 384 -9.32 31.46 -9.92
CA PHE A 384 -9.12 32.37 -11.04
C PHE A 384 -7.84 33.21 -10.84
N MET A 385 -7.02 33.31 -11.90
CA MET A 385 -6.14 34.47 -12.05
C MET A 385 -7.00 35.73 -12.16
N LEU A 386 -6.84 36.65 -11.21
CA LEU A 386 -7.50 37.95 -11.22
C LEU A 386 -6.96 38.83 -12.35
N PHE A 387 -7.67 38.87 -13.48
CA PHE A 387 -7.47 39.89 -14.50
C PHE A 387 -8.34 41.10 -14.13
N THR A 388 -7.76 42.10 -13.47
CA THR A 388 -8.48 43.33 -13.13
C THR A 388 -8.29 44.38 -14.22
N ARG A 389 -9.42 44.94 -14.71
CA ARG A 389 -9.41 46.12 -15.57
C ARG A 389 -9.05 47.34 -14.71
N VAL A 390 -7.78 47.74 -14.72
CA VAL A 390 -7.32 48.88 -13.90
C VAL A 390 -7.71 50.19 -14.57
N LYS A 391 -8.80 50.82 -14.11
CA LYS A 391 -9.07 52.24 -14.37
C LYS A 391 -8.29 53.08 -13.35
N ASN A 392 -7.25 53.77 -13.84
CA ASN A 392 -6.48 54.85 -13.19
C ASN A 392 -6.65 55.01 -11.66
N SER A 393 -5.77 54.38 -10.87
CA SER A 393 -5.14 54.92 -9.65
C SER A 393 -4.48 53.79 -8.86
N TRP A 394 -3.15 53.78 -8.81
CA TRP A 394 -2.36 52.88 -7.95
C TRP A 394 -2.05 53.59 -6.64
N HIS A 395 -2.95 53.53 -5.65
CA HIS A 395 -2.65 53.88 -4.26
C HIS A 395 -3.54 53.03 -3.35
N SER A 396 -3.05 51.84 -3.00
CA SER A 396 -3.45 50.95 -1.89
C SER A 396 -3.66 49.51 -2.38
N LEU A 397 -2.60 48.69 -2.34
CA LEU A 397 -2.71 47.23 -2.36
C LEU A 397 -1.39 46.55 -1.92
N PHE A 398 -0.69 47.20 -1.00
CA PHE A 398 0.35 46.57 -0.19
C PHE A 398 0.11 46.96 1.26
N HIS A 399 -0.73 46.17 1.93
CA HIS A 399 -0.69 45.93 3.36
C HIS A 399 -1.13 44.51 3.66
#